data_AF-A0A0P7TPR1-F1
#
_entry.id   AF-A0A0P7TPR1-F1
#
_cell.length_a   1.000
_cell.length_b   1.000
_cell.length_c   1.000
_cell.angle_alpha   90.00
_cell.angle_beta   90.00
_cell.angle_gamma   90.00
#
_symmetry.space_group_name_H-M   'P 1'
#
loop_
_entity.id
_entity.type
_entity.pdbx_description
1 polymer ?
#
loop_
_entity_poly.entity_id
_entity_poly.type
_entity_poly.pdbx_seq_one_letter_code
_entity_poly.pdbx_strand_id
1 'polypeptide(L)'
;MRGYLKTLGWVFKLQPKTTTVGRHKDSDLCLEVGHCSARSLRCCYLRAAGGTAVTVDTSRSKAPGYWLVGCLRVFLAAEFLSPGLLQNGSVEEHHALIELDEQERCFVLRDMNSAHGTYVNKCHIHNAGVRLSPGDELHFGYGGPTFQLCVESMPQVAYDADHEATLVDGDPPCLDQDEQALRLGDEVSRLAPFESESHRKDGVIARLRDQVSVLRHQVTQATPEVNLRLLSLERDISEKNEQIEELKEQVGQ
;
A
#
# COMPACT_ATOMS: atom_id res chain seq x y z
N MET A 1 22.10 -6.38 0.93
CA MET A 1 20.80 -7.09 1.07
C MET A 1 20.11 -7.06 -0.29
N ARG A 2 19.38 -8.11 -0.69
CA ARG A 2 18.63 -8.13 -1.96
C ARG A 2 17.14 -8.19 -1.66
N GLY A 3 16.40 -7.22 -2.17
CA GLY A 3 14.95 -7.15 -2.07
C GLY A 3 14.29 -7.39 -3.42
N TYR A 4 13.09 -7.95 -3.40
CA TYR A 4 12.30 -8.27 -4.56
C TYR A 4 10.84 -7.89 -4.29
N LEU A 5 10.15 -7.38 -5.30
CA LEU A 5 8.70 -7.19 -5.28
C LEU A 5 8.06 -8.30 -6.09
N LYS A 6 7.22 -9.10 -5.44
CA LYS A 6 6.49 -10.20 -6.07
C LYS A 6 5.03 -9.81 -6.26
N THR A 7 4.49 -10.06 -7.44
CA THR A 7 3.05 -9.97 -7.72
C THR A 7 2.61 -11.21 -8.51
N LEU A 8 1.36 -11.26 -8.97
CA LEU A 8 0.79 -12.40 -9.69
C LEU A 8 1.60 -12.71 -10.96
N GLY A 9 2.46 -13.74 -10.89
CA GLY A 9 3.30 -14.21 -11.99
C GLY A 9 4.56 -13.38 -12.29
N TRP A 10 4.86 -12.35 -11.50
CA TRP A 10 5.97 -11.44 -11.77
C TRP A 10 6.81 -11.17 -10.53
N VAL A 11 8.14 -11.18 -10.70
CA VAL A 11 9.10 -10.81 -9.65
C VAL A 11 10.02 -9.72 -10.19
N PHE A 12 10.12 -8.64 -9.45
CA PHE A 12 10.98 -7.50 -9.75
C PHE A 12 12.06 -7.35 -8.70
N LYS A 13 13.32 -7.31 -9.13
CA LYS A 13 14.44 -7.10 -8.23
C LYS A 13 14.59 -5.61 -7.93
N LEU A 14 14.59 -5.24 -6.64
CA LEU A 14 14.86 -3.89 -6.21
C LEU A 14 16.32 -3.51 -6.50
N GLN A 15 16.53 -2.24 -6.83
CA GLN A 15 17.86 -1.68 -7.01
C GLN A 15 18.63 -1.65 -5.67
N PRO A 16 19.97 -1.73 -5.70
CA PRO A 16 20.78 -1.80 -4.48
C PRO A 16 20.68 -0.60 -3.54
N LYS A 17 20.32 0.58 -4.05
CA LYS A 17 20.24 1.83 -3.27
C LYS A 17 18.83 2.39 -3.25
N THR A 18 18.31 2.73 -4.42
CA THR A 18 17.02 3.40 -4.57
C THR A 18 16.29 2.80 -5.76
N THR A 19 15.03 2.41 -5.56
CA THR A 19 14.12 1.99 -6.61
C THR A 19 12.99 3.01 -6.71
N THR A 20 12.85 3.62 -7.88
CA THR A 20 11.78 4.57 -8.18
C THR A 20 10.57 3.85 -8.79
N VAL A 21 9.38 4.25 -8.36
CA VAL A 21 8.10 3.66 -8.80
C VAL A 21 7.23 4.76 -9.39
N GLY A 22 6.69 4.53 -10.58
CA GLY A 22 5.81 5.49 -11.23
C GLY A 22 5.44 5.10 -12.65
N ARG A 23 4.84 6.03 -13.39
CA ARG A 23 4.56 5.87 -14.84
C ARG A 23 5.67 6.43 -15.72
N HIS A 24 6.62 7.18 -15.15
CA HIS A 24 7.68 7.79 -15.92
C HIS A 24 8.59 6.72 -16.54
N LYS A 25 9.10 6.99 -17.75
CA LYS A 25 9.93 6.02 -18.51
C LYS A 25 11.28 5.75 -17.87
N ASP A 26 11.75 6.69 -17.06
CA ASP A 26 13.01 6.60 -16.33
C ASP A 26 12.83 6.03 -14.92
N SER A 27 11.60 5.67 -14.52
CA SER A 27 11.36 4.96 -13.27
C SER A 27 11.86 3.51 -13.36
N ASP A 28 12.48 3.01 -12.29
CA ASP A 28 12.96 1.62 -12.24
C ASP A 28 11.80 0.62 -12.40
N LEU A 29 10.69 0.90 -11.72
CA LEU A 29 9.43 0.18 -11.81
C LEU A 29 8.37 1.05 -12.50
N CYS A 30 8.14 0.82 -13.79
CA CYS A 30 7.09 1.50 -14.55
C CYS A 30 5.76 0.75 -14.44
N LEU A 31 4.75 1.41 -13.88
CA LEU A 31 3.38 0.92 -13.71
C LEU A 31 2.44 1.56 -14.74
N GLU A 32 2.57 1.24 -16.03
CA GLU A 32 1.75 1.82 -17.11
C GLU A 32 0.67 0.85 -17.63
N VAL A 33 -0.47 1.37 -18.10
CA VAL A 33 -1.45 0.55 -18.85
C VAL A 33 -1.08 0.55 -20.33
N GLY A 34 -0.82 -0.63 -20.87
CA GLY A 34 -0.68 -0.82 -22.32
C GLY A 34 -1.99 -0.58 -23.06
N HIS A 35 -2.02 0.39 -23.96
CA HIS A 35 -3.06 0.47 -24.99
C HIS A 35 -2.70 -0.46 -26.15
N CYS A 36 -3.19 -1.70 -26.10
CA CYS A 36 -3.16 -2.58 -27.27
C CYS A 36 -4.22 -2.11 -28.29
N SER A 37 -3.79 -1.47 -29.38
CA SER A 37 -4.71 -1.09 -30.45
C SER A 37 -5.07 -2.29 -31.32
N ALA A 38 -6.38 -2.40 -31.58
CA ALA A 38 -7.10 -3.27 -32.51
C ALA A 38 -7.36 -4.75 -32.08
N ARG A 39 -8.58 -4.95 -31.56
CA ARG A 39 -9.40 -6.19 -31.52
C ARG A 39 -9.26 -7.19 -30.37
N SER A 40 -8.39 -7.02 -29.39
CA SER A 40 -8.33 -7.98 -28.27
C SER A 40 -8.08 -7.28 -26.94
N LEU A 41 -8.61 -7.89 -25.88
CA LEU A 41 -8.71 -7.47 -24.48
C LEU A 41 -7.59 -6.52 -23.99
N ARG A 42 -7.97 -5.49 -23.22
CA ARG A 42 -7.04 -4.56 -22.56
C ARG A 42 -6.08 -5.36 -21.68
N CYS A 43 -4.79 -5.31 -21.97
CA CYS A 43 -3.75 -6.01 -21.23
C CYS A 43 -2.93 -4.98 -20.44
N CYS A 44 -3.05 -5.00 -19.11
CA CYS A 44 -2.13 -4.24 -18.25
C CYS A 44 -0.79 -4.99 -18.24
N TYR A 45 0.32 -4.30 -18.56
CA TYR A 45 1.65 -4.88 -18.47
C TYR A 45 2.53 -4.05 -17.54
N LEU A 46 3.31 -4.71 -16.70
CA LEU A 46 4.35 -4.07 -15.90
C LEU A 46 5.63 -3.99 -16.73
N ARG A 47 6.27 -2.83 -16.79
CA ARG A 47 7.55 -2.65 -17.48
C ARG A 47 8.62 -2.32 -16.45
N ALA A 48 9.65 -3.16 -16.38
CA ALA A 48 10.88 -2.83 -15.66
C ALA A 48 11.82 -2.05 -16.58
N ALA A 49 12.24 -0.85 -16.19
CA ALA A 49 13.37 -0.19 -16.83
C ALA A 49 14.66 -0.74 -16.22
N GLY A 50 15.48 -1.45 -16.99
CA GLY A 50 16.79 -1.93 -16.55
C GLY A 50 16.83 -3.09 -15.55
N GLY A 51 15.68 -3.62 -15.11
CA GLY A 51 15.58 -4.79 -14.23
C GLY A 51 15.24 -6.08 -14.98
N THR A 52 15.85 -7.21 -14.59
CA THR A 52 15.48 -8.54 -15.08
C THR A 52 14.09 -8.90 -14.54
N ALA A 53 13.05 -8.62 -15.31
CA ALA A 53 11.71 -9.14 -15.07
C ALA A 53 11.71 -10.64 -15.35
N VAL A 54 11.59 -11.46 -14.31
CA VAL A 54 11.45 -12.92 -14.47
C VAL A 54 9.98 -13.27 -14.32
N THR A 55 9.38 -13.76 -15.41
CA THR A 55 8.07 -14.40 -15.38
C THR A 55 8.24 -15.79 -14.77
N VAL A 56 7.59 -16.04 -13.64
CA VAL A 56 7.57 -17.39 -13.05
C VAL A 56 6.34 -18.10 -13.60
N ASP A 57 6.54 -18.96 -14.59
CA ASP A 57 5.48 -19.80 -15.13
C ASP A 57 5.17 -20.91 -14.12
N THR A 58 4.08 -20.76 -13.37
CA THR A 58 3.57 -21.80 -12.46
C THR A 58 2.68 -22.83 -13.16
N SER A 59 2.55 -22.78 -14.49
CA SER A 59 1.73 -23.72 -15.25
C SER A 59 2.60 -24.73 -15.99
N ARG A 60 2.65 -25.96 -15.48
CA ARG A 60 3.25 -27.11 -16.18
C ARG A 60 2.33 -27.49 -17.35
N SER A 61 2.41 -26.77 -18.47
CA SER A 61 1.66 -27.09 -19.68
C SER A 61 2.60 -27.52 -20.80
N LYS A 62 2.49 -28.81 -21.16
CA LYS A 62 3.12 -29.44 -22.32
C LYS A 62 2.35 -29.02 -23.58
N ALA A 63 2.93 -28.21 -24.44
CA ALA A 63 2.51 -28.11 -25.84
C ALA A 63 3.72 -27.90 -26.78
N PRO A 64 3.76 -28.57 -27.96
CA PRO A 64 4.96 -28.66 -28.78
C PRO A 64 5.02 -27.60 -29.88
N GLY A 65 6.24 -27.13 -30.16
CA GLY A 65 6.61 -26.46 -31.40
C GLY A 65 6.38 -24.95 -31.38
N TYR A 66 7.47 -24.19 -31.35
CA TYR A 66 7.87 -23.17 -32.33
C TYR A 66 9.11 -22.46 -31.77
N TRP A 67 10.25 -22.58 -32.47
CA TRP A 67 11.45 -21.81 -32.19
C TRP A 67 11.42 -20.55 -33.07
N LEU A 68 11.52 -19.36 -32.47
CA LEU A 68 11.82 -18.12 -33.18
C LEU A 68 12.93 -17.37 -32.44
N VAL A 69 14.09 -17.33 -33.10
CA VAL A 69 15.26 -16.56 -32.77
C VAL A 69 15.02 -15.11 -33.19
N GLY A 70 15.31 -14.16 -32.30
CA GLY A 70 15.37 -12.73 -32.60
C GLY A 70 14.17 -11.93 -32.11
N CYS A 71 14.44 -11.00 -31.19
CA CYS A 71 13.53 -10.10 -30.48
C CYS A 71 12.78 -10.75 -29.30
N LEU A 72 13.22 -10.37 -28.10
CA LEU A 72 12.65 -10.65 -26.78
C LEU A 72 11.16 -10.26 -26.74
N ARG A 73 10.28 -11.13 -27.22
CA ARG A 73 8.83 -11.02 -27.03
C ARG A 73 8.50 -11.63 -25.68
N VAL A 74 8.29 -10.76 -24.69
CA VAL A 74 7.69 -11.12 -23.41
C VAL A 74 6.26 -11.57 -23.71
N PHE A 75 6.02 -12.88 -23.70
CA PHE A 75 4.68 -13.43 -23.74
C PHE A 75 3.99 -13.12 -22.41
N LEU A 76 2.94 -12.29 -22.47
CA LEU A 76 2.03 -12.02 -21.37
C LEU A 76 1.17 -13.27 -21.14
N ALA A 77 1.41 -13.97 -20.03
CA ALA A 77 0.39 -14.82 -19.44
C ALA A 77 -0.64 -13.91 -18.75
N ALA A 78 -1.59 -13.40 -19.53
CA ALA A 78 -2.77 -12.74 -19.02
C ALA A 78 -3.83 -13.81 -18.71
N GLU A 79 -3.67 -14.54 -17.61
CA GLU A 79 -4.75 -15.38 -17.10
C GLU A 79 -5.65 -14.54 -16.18
N PHE A 80 -6.78 -14.13 -16.76
CA PHE A 80 -8.08 -13.92 -16.12
C PHE A 80 -8.08 -13.17 -14.76
N LEU A 81 -7.65 -11.91 -14.76
CA LEU A 81 -8.15 -10.95 -13.79
C LEU A 81 -9.37 -10.25 -14.40
N SER A 82 -10.46 -10.29 -13.64
CA SER A 82 -11.80 -9.77 -13.92
C SER A 82 -11.83 -8.52 -14.80
N PRO A 83 -12.75 -8.40 -15.78
CA PRO A 83 -12.92 -7.19 -16.58
C PRO A 83 -13.58 -6.09 -15.74
N GLY A 84 -12.82 -5.54 -14.79
CA GLY A 84 -13.24 -4.50 -13.86
C GLY A 84 -12.13 -3.46 -13.73
N LEU A 85 -12.07 -2.54 -14.69
CA LEU A 85 -11.53 -1.19 -14.54
C LEU A 85 -10.11 -1.04 -13.92
N LEU A 86 -9.08 -1.66 -14.49
CA LEU A 86 -7.69 -1.22 -14.22
C LEU A 86 -7.40 0.04 -15.04
N GLN A 87 -7.99 1.18 -14.65
CA GLN A 87 -7.45 2.49 -15.01
C GLN A 87 -6.30 2.77 -14.03
N ASN A 88 -5.04 2.42 -14.37
CA ASN A 88 -3.88 2.96 -13.63
C ASN A 88 -3.67 4.47 -13.93
N GLY A 89 -4.77 5.21 -14.14
CA GLY A 89 -4.79 6.67 -14.08
C GLY A 89 -4.37 7.19 -12.71
N SER A 90 -4.46 6.33 -11.68
CA SER A 90 -4.17 6.64 -10.28
C SER A 90 -2.69 6.59 -9.88
N VAL A 91 -1.82 5.90 -10.65
CA VAL A 91 -0.37 5.92 -10.37
C VAL A 91 0.24 7.14 -11.03
N GLU A 92 1.07 7.91 -10.33
CA GLU A 92 1.65 9.15 -10.89
C GLU A 92 2.92 8.91 -11.70
N GLU A 93 3.43 9.94 -12.39
CA GLU A 93 4.72 9.85 -13.08
C GLU A 93 5.84 9.47 -12.11
N HIS A 94 5.87 10.10 -10.94
CA HIS A 94 6.79 9.84 -9.84
C HIS A 94 5.96 9.54 -8.59
N HIS A 95 5.57 8.29 -8.38
CA HIS A 95 4.55 7.95 -7.39
C HIS A 95 5.17 7.63 -6.02
N ALA A 96 6.21 6.82 -6.00
CA ALA A 96 6.86 6.41 -4.75
C ALA A 96 8.34 6.06 -4.96
N LEU A 97 9.07 6.02 -3.85
CA LEU A 97 10.49 5.68 -3.80
C LEU A 97 10.74 4.64 -2.71
N ILE A 98 11.43 3.56 -3.06
CA ILE A 98 11.88 2.53 -2.13
C ILE A 98 13.40 2.66 -1.98
N GLU A 99 13.86 3.02 -0.80
CA GLU A 99 15.28 3.18 -0.47
C GLU A 99 15.76 2.02 0.41
N LEU A 100 16.93 1.48 0.14
CA LEU A 100 17.58 0.55 1.06
C LEU A 100 18.39 1.36 2.08
N ASP A 101 18.00 1.27 3.35
CA ASP A 101 18.82 1.72 4.45
C ASP A 101 19.89 0.65 4.73
N GLU A 102 21.14 0.93 4.36
CA GLU A 102 22.26 0.01 4.58
C GLU A 102 22.66 -0.13 6.05
N GLN A 103 22.37 0.87 6.89
CA GLN A 103 22.71 0.86 8.32
C GLN A 103 21.73 -0.04 9.08
N GLU A 104 20.44 0.19 8.87
CA GLU A 104 19.35 -0.56 9.52
C GLU A 104 18.98 -1.84 8.77
N ARG A 105 19.57 -2.07 7.59
CA ARG A 105 19.32 -3.23 6.74
C ARG A 105 17.82 -3.42 6.43
N CYS A 106 17.13 -2.33 6.15
CA CYS A 106 15.68 -2.33 5.89
C CYS A 106 15.32 -1.51 4.65
N PHE A 107 14.20 -1.82 4.03
CA PHE A 107 13.67 -0.99 2.94
C PHE A 107 12.77 0.09 3.52
N VAL A 108 12.92 1.33 3.07
CA VAL A 108 12.09 2.46 3.46
C VAL A 108 11.30 2.92 2.24
N LEU A 109 9.98 2.84 2.33
CA LEU A 109 9.05 3.33 1.32
C LEU A 109 8.67 4.77 1.62
N ARG A 110 8.82 5.65 0.64
CA ARG A 110 8.36 7.04 0.68
C ARG A 110 7.37 7.26 -0.44
N ASP A 111 6.19 7.76 -0.08
CA ASP A 111 5.28 8.36 -1.03
C ASP A 111 5.88 9.67 -1.54
N MET A 112 5.71 9.98 -2.83
CA MET A 112 6.21 11.23 -3.44
C MET A 112 5.11 12.27 -3.56
N ASN A 113 4.29 12.42 -2.52
CA ASN A 113 3.09 13.25 -2.51
C ASN A 113 2.07 12.85 -3.59
N SER A 114 1.87 11.54 -3.74
CA SER A 114 0.95 11.04 -4.75
C SER A 114 -0.49 11.39 -4.40
N ALA A 115 -1.26 11.90 -5.38
CA ALA A 115 -2.64 12.31 -5.23
C ALA A 115 -3.58 11.16 -4.82
N HIS A 116 -3.20 9.93 -5.15
CA HIS A 116 -3.98 8.72 -4.87
C HIS A 116 -3.43 7.89 -3.71
N GLY A 117 -2.26 8.27 -3.19
CA GLY A 117 -1.61 7.64 -2.06
C GLY A 117 -0.92 6.33 -2.39
N THR A 118 0.01 5.99 -1.50
CA THR A 118 0.67 4.68 -1.43
C THR A 118 0.18 3.93 -0.19
N TYR A 119 0.03 2.62 -0.29
CA TYR A 119 -0.50 1.78 0.79
C TYR A 119 0.48 0.65 1.13
N VAL A 120 0.62 0.38 2.42
CA VAL A 120 1.36 -0.78 2.95
C VAL A 120 0.39 -1.57 3.82
N ASN A 121 0.20 -2.86 3.55
CA ASN A 121 -0.76 -3.74 4.23
C ASN A 121 -2.17 -3.12 4.30
N LYS A 122 -2.60 -2.45 3.22
CA LYS A 122 -3.86 -1.70 3.08
C LYS A 122 -3.98 -0.44 3.92
N CYS A 123 -2.93 -0.07 4.67
CA CYS A 123 -2.85 1.20 5.39
C CYS A 123 -2.24 2.30 4.51
N HIS A 124 -2.90 3.45 4.45
CA HIS A 124 -2.41 4.61 3.71
C HIS A 124 -1.19 5.24 4.41
N ILE A 125 -0.12 5.48 3.66
CA ILE A 125 1.10 6.11 4.19
C ILE A 125 1.01 7.63 4.01
N HIS A 126 1.26 8.39 5.08
CA HIS A 126 1.03 9.84 5.12
C HIS A 126 2.28 10.66 4.75
N ASN A 127 2.91 10.34 3.61
CA ASN A 127 4.12 11.05 3.13
C ASN A 127 5.32 11.03 4.11
N ALA A 128 5.31 10.09 5.07
CA ALA A 128 6.43 9.79 5.95
C ALA A 128 7.12 8.52 5.44
N GLY A 129 8.44 8.43 5.60
CA GLY A 129 9.17 7.20 5.28
C GLY A 129 8.71 6.05 6.17
N VAL A 130 8.11 5.02 5.57
CA VAL A 130 7.66 3.81 6.26
C VAL A 130 8.69 2.72 6.08
N ARG A 131 9.15 2.15 7.20
CA ARG A 131 10.06 1.00 7.18
C ARG A 131 9.26 -0.25 6.81
N LEU A 132 9.69 -0.92 5.75
CA LEU A 132 9.10 -2.15 5.24
C LEU A 132 9.78 -3.38 5.84
N SER A 133 8.96 -4.40 6.09
CA SER A 133 9.38 -5.73 6.53
C SER A 133 9.18 -6.76 5.42
N PRO A 134 9.97 -7.84 5.38
CA PRO A 134 9.71 -8.96 4.48
C PRO A 134 8.29 -9.49 4.70
N GLY A 135 7.53 -9.63 3.61
CA GLY A 135 6.13 -10.05 3.62
C GLY A 135 5.13 -8.91 3.41
N ASP A 136 5.55 -7.65 3.56
CA ASP A 136 4.65 -6.49 3.43
C ASP A 136 4.02 -6.38 2.05
N GLU A 137 2.72 -6.08 2.01
CA GLU A 137 1.94 -5.86 0.80
C GLU A 137 1.90 -4.37 0.44
N LEU A 138 2.52 -4.00 -0.68
CA LEU A 138 2.57 -2.65 -1.22
C LEU A 138 1.53 -2.47 -2.31
N HIS A 139 0.84 -1.34 -2.30
CA HIS A 139 -0.13 -0.97 -3.32
C HIS A 139 0.07 0.51 -3.69
N PHE A 140 0.06 0.79 -4.99
CA PHE A 140 0.33 2.13 -5.54
C PHE A 140 -0.92 2.64 -6.26
N GLY A 141 -1.47 3.77 -5.80
CA GLY A 141 -2.74 4.31 -6.29
C GLY A 141 -3.93 3.38 -6.02
N TYR A 142 -4.93 3.43 -6.90
CA TYR A 142 -6.13 2.59 -6.82
C TYR A 142 -6.26 1.70 -8.06
N GLY A 143 -6.65 0.44 -7.86
CA GLY A 143 -6.88 -0.49 -8.96
C GLY A 143 -5.59 -0.99 -9.62
N GLY A 144 -4.47 -0.98 -8.90
CA GLY A 144 -3.21 -1.57 -9.34
C GLY A 144 -3.02 -3.00 -8.82
N PRO A 145 -1.95 -3.69 -9.25
CA PRO A 145 -1.53 -4.95 -8.62
C PRO A 145 -0.96 -4.69 -7.21
N THR A 146 -1.16 -5.65 -6.30
CA THR A 146 -0.47 -5.68 -5.02
C THR A 146 0.89 -6.34 -5.18
N PHE A 147 1.91 -5.76 -4.55
CA PHE A 147 3.28 -6.25 -4.55
C PHE A 147 3.68 -6.70 -3.15
N GLN A 148 4.15 -7.92 -2.99
CA GLN A 148 4.73 -8.40 -1.74
C GLN A 148 6.24 -8.16 -1.72
N LEU A 149 6.76 -7.56 -0.65
CA LEU A 149 8.20 -7.42 -0.45
C LEU A 149 8.80 -8.76 0.01
N CYS A 150 9.72 -9.31 -0.78
CA CYS A 150 10.53 -10.46 -0.40
C CYS A 150 11.98 -10.03 -0.23
N VAL A 151 12.63 -10.46 0.85
CA VAL A 151 14.06 -10.22 1.07
C VAL A 151 14.77 -11.57 1.04
N GLU A 152 15.75 -11.72 0.16
CA GLU A 152 16.61 -12.91 0.14
C GLU A 152 17.54 -12.82 1.34
N SER A 153 17.26 -13.62 2.38
CA SER A 153 18.20 -13.86 3.46
C SER A 153 19.39 -14.58 2.85
N MET A 154 20.56 -13.93 2.88
CA MET A 154 21.82 -14.59 2.57
C MET A 154 21.88 -15.87 3.42
N PRO A 155 22.09 -17.07 2.83
CA PRO A 155 22.36 -18.24 3.65
C PRO A 155 23.57 -17.88 4.50
N GLN A 156 23.39 -17.88 5.82
CA GLN A 156 24.51 -17.83 6.73
C GLN A 156 25.24 -19.15 6.50
N VAL A 157 26.21 -19.11 5.59
CA VAL A 157 27.15 -20.20 5.40
C VAL A 157 27.81 -20.36 6.76
N ALA A 158 27.42 -21.40 7.48
CA ALA A 158 28.17 -21.89 8.62
C ALA A 158 29.56 -22.23 8.05
N TYR A 159 30.51 -21.35 8.30
CA TYR A 159 31.92 -21.67 8.13
C TYR A 159 32.27 -22.61 9.26
N ASP A 160 32.16 -23.92 9.02
CA ASP A 160 32.91 -24.91 9.78
C ASP A 160 33.74 -25.70 8.77
N ALA A 161 35.02 -25.33 8.70
CA ALA A 161 36.04 -26.14 8.08
C ALA A 161 36.20 -27.42 8.89
N ASP A 162 36.56 -28.49 8.18
CA ASP A 162 36.99 -29.78 8.71
C ASP A 162 35.84 -30.70 9.16
N HIS A 163 35.27 -31.51 8.25
CA HIS A 163 35.25 -32.96 8.47
C HIS A 163 34.98 -33.77 7.18
N GLU A 164 35.75 -34.84 7.12
CA GLU A 164 35.94 -35.85 6.11
C GLU A 164 34.65 -36.57 5.70
N ALA A 165 34.59 -36.95 4.43
CA ALA A 165 33.47 -37.65 3.83
C ALA A 165 33.16 -38.98 4.54
N THR A 166 31.92 -39.15 5.00
CA THR A 166 31.36 -40.49 5.22
C THR A 166 29.92 -40.52 4.69
N LEU A 167 29.71 -41.40 3.71
CA LEU A 167 28.40 -41.78 3.18
C LEU A 167 27.61 -42.50 4.28
N VAL A 168 26.44 -41.98 4.64
CA VAL A 168 25.45 -42.71 5.45
C VAL A 168 24.09 -42.56 4.77
N ASP A 169 23.57 -43.70 4.31
CA ASP A 169 22.16 -43.89 3.96
C ASP A 169 21.29 -43.54 5.17
N GLY A 170 20.50 -42.48 5.04
CA GLY A 170 19.51 -42.07 6.02
C GLY A 170 18.50 -41.15 5.35
N ASP A 171 17.23 -41.48 5.48
CA ASP A 171 16.11 -40.67 4.98
C ASP A 171 16.29 -39.17 5.28
N PRO A 172 15.93 -38.27 4.35
CA PRO A 172 16.07 -36.83 4.56
C PRO A 172 15.28 -36.42 5.81
N PRO A 173 15.93 -35.85 6.83
CA PRO A 173 15.23 -35.45 8.03
C PRO A 173 14.40 -34.21 7.69
N CYS A 174 13.10 -34.30 7.93
CA CYS A 174 12.10 -33.25 7.79
C CYS A 174 12.29 -32.12 8.84
N LEU A 175 13.47 -31.50 8.85
CA LEU A 175 13.89 -30.47 9.83
C LEU A 175 13.51 -29.03 9.44
N ASP A 176 12.86 -28.82 8.30
CA ASP A 176 12.45 -27.47 7.89
C ASP A 176 11.30 -26.91 8.75
N GLN A 177 10.52 -27.77 9.42
CA GLN A 177 9.34 -27.34 10.18
C GLN A 177 9.66 -26.88 11.60
N ASP A 178 10.60 -27.54 12.29
CA ASP A 178 10.97 -27.19 13.67
C ASP A 178 11.81 -25.91 13.72
N GLU A 179 12.70 -25.69 12.73
CA GLU A 179 13.49 -24.46 12.63
C GLU A 179 12.61 -23.25 12.26
N GLN A 180 11.60 -23.46 11.40
CA GLN A 180 10.60 -22.45 11.08
C GLN A 180 9.70 -22.12 12.29
N ALA A 181 9.34 -23.11 13.09
CA ALA A 181 8.56 -22.90 14.32
C ALA A 181 9.34 -22.09 15.37
N LEU A 182 10.64 -22.35 15.53
CA LEU A 182 11.51 -21.58 16.42
C LEU A 182 11.64 -20.11 15.97
N ARG A 183 11.84 -19.88 14.66
CA ARG A 183 11.91 -18.52 14.08
C ARG A 183 10.61 -17.74 14.23
N LEU A 184 9.47 -18.40 14.07
CA LEU A 184 8.16 -17.77 14.29
C LEU A 184 7.92 -17.50 15.79
N GLY A 185 8.41 -18.36 16.69
CA GLY A 185 8.34 -18.14 18.14
C GLY A 185 9.10 -16.89 18.60
N ASP A 186 10.28 -16.65 18.02
CA ASP A 186 11.07 -15.44 18.28
C ASP A 186 10.38 -14.18 17.73
N GLU A 187 9.78 -14.27 16.54
CA GLU A 187 9.00 -13.17 15.96
C GLU A 187 7.77 -12.85 16.80
N VAL A 188 7.04 -13.86 17.28
CA VAL A 188 5.90 -13.67 18.19
C VAL A 188 6.33 -13.03 19.50
N SER A 189 7.45 -13.46 20.09
CA SER A 189 7.99 -12.84 21.31
C SER A 189 8.40 -11.38 21.09
N ARG A 190 8.93 -11.05 19.91
CA ARG A 190 9.30 -9.67 19.56
C ARG A 190 8.08 -8.78 19.28
N LEU A 191 6.99 -9.35 18.76
CA LEU A 191 5.76 -8.64 18.41
C LEU A 191 4.78 -8.47 19.59
N ALA A 192 4.84 -9.32 20.62
CA ALA A 192 3.94 -9.27 21.78
C ALA A 192 3.83 -7.89 22.50
N PRO A 193 4.92 -7.11 22.66
CA PRO A 193 4.82 -5.75 23.20
C PRO A 193 4.02 -4.80 22.29
N PHE A 194 4.13 -4.97 20.97
CA PHE A 194 3.41 -4.16 19.99
C PHE A 194 1.93 -4.54 19.91
N GLU A 195 1.57 -5.82 20.08
CA GLU A 195 0.17 -6.23 20.23
C GLU A 195 -0.48 -5.57 21.46
N SER A 196 0.22 -5.59 22.59
CA SER A 196 -0.22 -4.92 23.82
C SER A 196 -0.37 -3.41 23.63
N GLU A 197 0.55 -2.79 22.89
CA GLU A 197 0.48 -1.36 22.57
C GLU A 197 -0.64 -1.04 21.57
N SER A 198 -0.88 -1.90 20.58
CA SER A 198 -1.98 -1.79 19.62
C SER A 198 -3.32 -1.84 20.34
N HIS A 199 -3.53 -2.83 21.22
CA HIS A 199 -4.76 -2.92 22.01
C HIS A 199 -5.01 -1.68 22.86
N ARG A 200 -3.97 -1.11 23.47
CA ARG A 200 -4.09 0.14 24.23
C ARG A 200 -4.47 1.32 23.31
N LYS A 201 -3.86 1.42 22.13
CA LYS A 201 -4.18 2.45 21.12
C LYS A 201 -5.59 2.28 20.56
N ASP A 202 -6.02 1.06 20.26
CA ASP A 202 -7.38 0.73 19.82
C ASP A 202 -8.43 1.12 20.86
N GLY A 203 -8.13 0.91 22.15
CA GLY A 203 -8.97 1.38 23.24
C GLY A 203 -9.09 2.91 23.31
N VAL A 204 -8.00 3.65 23.07
CA VAL A 204 -8.04 5.12 22.99
C VAL A 204 -8.84 5.59 21.76
N ILE A 205 -8.67 4.92 20.62
CA ILE A 205 -9.42 5.21 19.39
C ILE A 205 -10.91 5.00 19.60
N ALA A 206 -11.31 3.90 20.25
CA ALA A 206 -12.72 3.65 20.59
C ALA A 206 -13.30 4.77 21.46
N ARG A 207 -12.60 5.15 22.53
CA ARG A 207 -13.04 6.24 23.42
C ARG A 207 -13.15 7.59 22.70
N LEU A 208 -12.19 7.94 21.86
CA LEU A 208 -12.24 9.19 21.10
C LEU A 208 -13.37 9.16 20.06
N ARG A 209 -13.61 8.02 19.41
CA ARG A 209 -14.75 7.84 18.50
C ARG A 209 -16.08 8.04 19.22
N ASP A 210 -16.23 7.50 20.42
CA ASP A 210 -17.42 7.70 21.25
C ASP A 210 -17.61 9.16 21.63
N GLN A 211 -16.54 9.85 22.07
CA GLN A 211 -16.58 11.27 22.41
C GLN A 211 -16.97 12.14 21.20
N VAL A 212 -16.38 11.88 20.03
CA VAL A 212 -16.73 12.59 18.78
C VAL A 212 -18.18 12.34 18.39
N SER A 213 -18.67 11.11 18.55
CA SER A 213 -20.07 10.77 18.29
C SER A 213 -21.03 11.56 19.20
N VAL A 214 -20.75 11.61 20.51
CA VAL A 214 -21.52 12.37 21.49
C VAL A 214 -21.49 13.87 21.19
N LEU A 215 -20.31 14.45 20.96
CA LEU A 215 -20.18 15.88 20.66
C LEU A 215 -20.90 16.24 19.36
N ARG A 216 -20.78 15.41 18.32
CA ARG A 216 -21.48 15.63 17.06
C ARG A 216 -22.99 15.57 17.25
N HIS A 217 -23.49 14.65 18.08
CA HIS A 217 -24.90 14.58 18.42
C HIS A 217 -25.37 15.82 19.19
N GLN A 218 -24.60 16.29 20.18
CA GLN A 218 -24.91 17.51 20.93
C GLN A 218 -24.96 18.75 20.01
N VAL A 219 -23.99 18.90 19.11
CA VAL A 219 -23.97 20.00 18.13
C VAL A 219 -25.18 19.93 17.20
N THR A 220 -25.55 18.72 16.75
CA THR A 220 -26.73 18.51 15.88
C THR A 220 -28.05 18.76 16.62
N GLN A 221 -28.12 18.49 17.92
CA GLN A 221 -29.30 18.77 18.73
C GLN A 221 -29.43 20.25 19.12
N ALA A 222 -28.32 20.94 19.41
CA ALA A 222 -28.33 22.35 19.81
C ALA A 222 -28.59 23.31 18.65
N THR A 223 -28.17 22.96 17.43
CA THR A 223 -28.35 23.79 16.22
C THR A 223 -29.81 24.20 15.93
N PRO A 224 -30.81 23.31 15.93
CA PRO A 224 -32.20 23.71 15.70
C PRO A 224 -32.77 24.57 16.82
N GLU A 225 -32.40 24.32 18.08
CA GLU A 225 -32.86 25.12 19.22
C GLU A 225 -32.32 26.56 19.13
N VAL A 226 -31.04 26.72 18.77
CA VAL A 226 -30.43 28.03 18.54
C VAL A 226 -31.08 28.75 17.37
N ASN A 227 -31.34 28.05 16.26
CA ASN A 227 -32.00 28.64 15.09
C ASN A 227 -33.43 29.14 15.40
N LEU A 228 -34.20 28.39 16.18
CA LEU A 228 -35.54 28.84 16.61
C LEU A 228 -35.49 30.09 17.47
N ARG A 229 -34.54 30.16 18.42
CA ARG A 229 -34.35 31.37 19.24
C ARG A 229 -33.90 32.56 18.39
N LEU A 230 -33.02 32.34 17.43
CA LEU A 230 -32.56 33.39 16.50
C LEU A 230 -33.75 33.96 15.71
N LEU A 231 -34.58 33.11 15.11
CA LEU A 231 -35.76 33.54 14.35
C LEU A 231 -36.77 34.32 15.22
N SER A 232 -36.96 33.92 16.47
CA SER A 232 -37.81 34.68 17.41
C SER A 232 -37.24 36.06 17.69
N LEU A 233 -35.93 36.15 17.97
CA LEU A 233 -35.26 37.43 18.22
C LEU A 233 -35.26 38.33 16.99
N GLU A 234 -35.09 37.77 15.79
CA GLU A 234 -35.16 38.51 14.52
C GLU A 234 -36.54 39.15 14.32
N ARG A 235 -37.63 38.41 14.60
CA ARG A 235 -38.99 38.96 14.55
C ARG A 235 -39.15 40.10 15.56
N ASP A 236 -38.76 39.89 16.80
CA ASP A 236 -38.93 40.88 17.86
C ASP A 236 -38.09 42.15 17.58
N ILE A 237 -36.89 42.01 17.00
CA ILE A 237 -36.07 43.14 16.53
C ILE A 237 -36.79 43.88 15.39
N SER A 238 -37.39 43.17 14.44
CA SER A 238 -38.15 43.80 13.35
C SER A 238 -39.33 44.62 13.87
N GLU A 239 -40.13 44.04 14.76
CA GLU A 239 -41.28 44.73 15.38
C GLU A 239 -40.83 45.97 16.17
N LYS A 240 -39.74 45.86 16.94
CA LYS A 240 -39.20 47.00 17.68
C LYS A 240 -38.61 48.08 16.77
N ASN A 241 -38.00 47.71 15.65
CA ASN A 241 -37.50 48.67 14.68
C ASN A 241 -38.64 49.47 14.04
N GLU A 242 -39.76 48.82 13.70
CA GLU A 242 -40.97 49.50 13.21
C GLU A 242 -41.51 50.50 14.24
N GLN A 243 -41.64 50.08 15.51
CA GLN A 243 -42.05 50.97 16.60
C GLN A 243 -41.10 52.17 16.79
N ILE A 244 -39.80 51.95 16.64
CA ILE A 244 -38.80 53.02 16.72
C ILE A 244 -38.98 54.03 15.58
N GLU A 245 -39.22 53.58 14.35
CA GLU A 245 -39.45 54.48 13.22
C GLU A 245 -40.75 55.27 13.39
N GLU A 246 -41.84 54.64 13.84
CA GLU A 246 -43.09 55.34 14.16
C GLU A 246 -42.90 56.41 15.26
N LEU A 247 -42.17 56.07 16.33
CA LEU A 247 -41.88 57.03 17.40
C LEU A 247 -40.95 58.16 16.94
N LYS A 248 -39.97 57.88 16.08
CA LYS A 248 -39.12 58.91 15.48
C LYS A 248 -39.94 59.88 14.62
N GLU A 249 -40.91 59.40 13.85
CA GLU A 249 -41.80 60.26 13.08
C GLU A 249 -42.68 61.13 13.99
N GLN A 250 -43.17 60.61 15.11
CA GLN A 250 -43.98 61.37 16.08
C GLN A 250 -43.19 62.46 16.82
N VAL A 251 -41.90 62.22 17.10
CA VAL A 251 -41.02 63.17 17.82
C VAL A 251 -40.31 64.15 16.87
N GLY A 252 -40.22 63.81 15.58
CA GLY A 252 -39.64 64.65 14.53
C GLY A 252 -40.59 65.70 13.93
N GLN A 253 -41.85 65.73 14.37
CA GLN A 253 -42.82 66.81 14.12
C GLN A 253 -42.77 67.86 15.23
#